data_AF-A0A1V6MYD6-F1
#
_entry.id   AF-A0A1V6MYD6-F1
#
_cell.length_a   1.000
_cell.length_b   1.000
_cell.length_c   1.000
_cell.angle_alpha   90.00
_cell.angle_beta   90.00
_cell.angle_gamma   90.00
#
_symmetry.space_group_name_H-M   'P 1'
#
loop_
_entity.id
_entity.type
_entity.pdbx_description
1 polymer ?
#
loop_
_entity_poly.entity_id
_entity_poly.type
_entity_poly.pdbx_seq_one_letter_code
_entity_poly.pdbx_strand_id
1 'polypeptide(L)' 'MSQTSPVIDELLASAHQVSGELVTRLLESDDAPTVRLGKAIRSLQSPPLKPPETGAYDGAGVGDPVTHDPAW' A
#
# COMPACT_ATOMS: atom_id res chain seq x y z
N MET A 1 -11.07 -9.82 13.00
CA MET A 1 -11.08 -8.37 13.32
C MET A 1 -9.63 -7.94 13.43
N SER A 2 -9.02 -7.46 12.33
CA SER A 2 -7.62 -7.02 12.38
C SER A 2 -7.58 -5.72 13.19
N GLN A 3 -7.25 -5.81 14.48
CA GLN A 3 -6.97 -4.64 15.30
C GLN A 3 -5.73 -3.97 14.71
N THR A 4 -5.94 -2.92 13.91
CA THR A 4 -4.90 -1.96 13.63
C THR A 4 -4.45 -1.36 14.96
N SER A 5 -3.14 -1.22 15.12
CA SER A 5 -2.56 -0.55 16.28
C SER A 5 -3.17 0.85 16.38
N PRO A 6 -3.46 1.39 17.58
CA PRO A 6 -4.00 2.75 17.74
C PRO A 6 -3.16 3.81 17.02
N VAL A 7 -1.85 3.58 16.89
CA VAL A 7 -0.92 4.44 16.14
C VAL A 7 -1.24 4.47 14.64
N ILE A 8 -1.65 3.33 14.07
CA ILE A 8 -2.03 3.20 12.66
C ILE A 8 -3.35 3.95 12.42
N ASP A 9 -4.31 3.82 13.33
CA ASP A 9 -5.59 4.52 13.22
C ASP A 9 -5.41 6.04 13.32
N GLU A 10 -4.55 6.51 14.22
CA GLU A 10 -4.20 7.93 14.34
C GLU A 10 -3.48 8.46 13.10
N LEU A 11 -2.57 7.67 12.51
CA LEU A 11 -1.91 8.02 11.25
C LEU A 11 -2.91 8.15 10.11
N LEU A 12 -3.84 7.20 9.98
CA LEU A 12 -4.88 7.23 8.95
C LEU A 12 -5.80 8.44 9.13
N ALA A 13 -6.26 8.68 10.36
CA ALA A 13 -7.08 9.84 10.68
C ALA A 13 -6.37 11.16 10.34
N SER A 14 -5.08 11.26 10.69
CA SER A 14 -4.26 12.42 10.38
C SER A 14 -4.09 12.61 8.87
N ALA A 15 -3.84 11.53 8.12
CA ALA A 15 -3.72 11.58 6.66
C ALA A 15 -5.01 12.04 5.98
N HIS A 16 -6.18 11.66 6.50
CA HIS A 16 -7.49 12.12 5.99
C HIS A 16 -7.77 13.60 6.27
N GLN A 17 -7.17 14.18 7.30
CA GLN A 17 -7.33 15.59 7.64
C GLN A 17 -6.44 16.53 6.83
N VAL A 18 -5.42 16.00 6.13
CA VAL A 18 -4.53 16.81 5.30
C VAL A 18 -5.30 17.44 4.14
N SER A 19 -5.19 18.76 3.98
CA SER A 19 -5.85 19.47 2.88
C SER A 19 -5.33 19.02 1.52
N GLY A 20 -6.24 18.93 0.54
CA GLY A 20 -5.87 18.57 -0.83
C GLY A 20 -4.83 19.53 -1.44
N GLU A 21 -4.87 20.81 -1.06
CA GLU A 21 -3.86 21.80 -1.48
C GLU A 21 -2.45 21.45 -1.00
N LEU A 22 -2.31 21.02 0.26
CA LEU A 22 -1.01 20.63 0.81
C LEU A 22 -0.50 19.36 0.10
N VAL A 23 -1.39 18.40 -0.16
CA VAL A 23 -1.04 17.20 -0.93
C VAL A 23 -0.57 17.57 -2.33
N THR A 24 -1.22 18.51 -3.02
CA THR A 24 -0.77 19.01 -4.32
C THR A 24 0.63 19.62 -4.25
N ARG A 25 0.90 20.48 -3.26
CA ARG A 25 2.24 21.06 -3.07
C ARG A 25 3.32 20.01 -2.80
N LEU A 26 3.00 18.95 -2.05
CA LEU A 26 3.92 17.82 -1.85
C LEU A 26 4.24 17.09 -3.16
N LEU A 27 3.24 16.94 -4.04
CA LEU A 27 3.40 16.27 -5.33
C LEU A 27 4.17 17.10 -6.37
N GLU A 28 4.16 18.42 -6.23
CA GLU A 28 4.89 19.38 -7.07
C GLU A 28 6.32 19.64 -6.60
N SER A 29 6.75 19.04 -5.48
CA SER A 29 8.10 19.20 -4.96
C SER A 29 9.16 18.56 -5.88
N ASP A 30 10.33 19.18 -5.98
CA ASP A 30 11.51 18.60 -6.63
C ASP A 30 12.19 17.51 -5.78
N ASP A 31 11.81 17.41 -4.50
CA ASP A 31 12.36 16.42 -3.57
C ASP A 31 11.60 15.09 -3.66
N ALA A 32 12.30 14.03 -4.08
CA ALA A 32 11.69 12.73 -4.31
C ALA A 32 11.03 12.10 -3.05
N PRO A 33 11.61 12.19 -1.84
CA PRO A 33 10.93 11.84 -0.59
C PRO A 33 9.61 12.61 -0.38
N THR A 34 9.61 13.91 -0.61
CA THR A 34 8.43 14.77 -0.45
C THR A 34 7.31 14.38 -1.41
N VAL A 35 7.63 14.12 -2.68
CA VAL A 35 6.67 13.60 -3.67
C VAL A 35 6.12 12.23 -3.26
N ARG A 36 6.97 11.34 -2.73
CA ARG A 36 6.54 10.02 -2.25
C ARG A 36 5.55 10.14 -1.10
N LEU A 37 5.77 11.07 -0.17
CA LEU A 37 4.85 11.35 0.92
C LEU A 37 3.49 11.86 0.40
N GLY A 38 3.49 12.80 -0.54
CA GLY A 38 2.27 13.29 -1.18
C GLY A 38 1.47 12.16 -1.85
N LYS A 39 2.14 11.25 -2.55
CA LYS A 39 1.52 10.06 -3.16
C LYS A 39 0.90 9.12 -2.11
N ALA A 40 1.61 8.89 -1.00
CA ALA A 40 1.12 8.04 0.08
C ALA A 40 -0.15 8.62 0.72
N ILE A 41 -0.14 9.91 1.09
CA ILE A 41 -1.30 10.59 1.67
C ILE A 41 -2.49 10.56 0.70
N ARG A 42 -2.26 10.86 -0.59
CA ARG A 42 -3.30 10.80 -1.63
C ARG A 42 -3.89 9.38 -1.77
N SER A 43 -3.06 8.35 -1.67
CA SER A 43 -3.51 6.97 -1.72
C SER A 43 -4.37 6.59 -0.51
N LEU A 44 -4.09 7.16 0.67
CA LEU A 44 -4.88 6.93 1.88
C LEU A 44 -6.22 7.67 1.84
N GLN A 45 -6.26 8.85 1.24
CA GLN A 45 -7.48 9.66 1.05
C GLN A 45 -8.39 9.15 -0.05
N SER A 46 -7.82 8.48 -1.06
CA SER A 46 -8.62 7.89 -2.12
C SER A 46 -9.45 6.75 -1.53
N PRO A 47 -10.76 6.67 -1.79
CA PRO A 47 -11.54 5.51 -1.40
C PRO A 47 -10.83 4.27 -1.97
N PRO A 48 -10.74 3.17 -1.20
CA PRO A 48 -10.13 1.96 -1.71
C PRO A 48 -10.84 1.61 -3.00
N LEU A 49 -10.13 1.75 -4.13
CA LEU A 49 -10.53 1.09 -5.36
C LEU A 49 -10.65 -0.36 -4.97
N LYS A 50 -11.90 -0.84 -4.94
CA LYS A 50 -12.27 -2.22 -4.68
C LYS A 50 -11.16 -3.09 -5.28
N PRO A 51 -10.47 -3.94 -4.49
CA PRO A 51 -9.45 -4.80 -5.08
C PRO A 51 -10.10 -5.48 -6.29
N PRO A 52 -9.40 -5.60 -7.44
CA PRO A 52 -9.94 -6.40 -8.52
C PRO A 52 -10.38 -7.72 -7.87
N GLU A 53 -11.64 -8.08 -8.08
CA GLU A 53 -12.18 -9.37 -7.65
C GLU A 53 -11.43 -10.44 -8.44
N THR A 54 -10.20 -10.73 -8.03
CA THR A 54 -9.44 -11.89 -8.46
C THR A 54 -10.03 -13.08 -7.70
N GLY A 55 -11.27 -13.42 -8.06
CA GLY A 55 -11.85 -14.70 -7.75
C GLY A 55 -11.08 -15.77 -8.51
N ALA A 56 -10.19 -16.47 -7.81
CA ALA A 56 -9.82 -17.88 -7.96
C ALA A 56 -8.48 -18.14 -7.24
N TYR A 57 -8.52 -18.19 -5.91
CA TYR A 57 -7.55 -18.97 -5.16
C TYR A 57 -8.11 -20.40 -5.13
N ASP A 58 -7.88 -21.17 -6.18
CA ASP A 58 -8.21 -22.59 -6.20
C ASP A 58 -6.99 -23.35 -5.66
N GLY A 59 -7.09 -23.78 -4.41
CA GLY A 59 -6.06 -24.57 -3.76
C GLY A 59 -6.11 -26.01 -4.24
N ALA A 60 -5.06 -26.48 -4.92
CA ALA A 60 -4.77 -27.91 -5.05
C ALA A 60 -3.27 -28.14 -5.38
N GLY A 61 -2.58 -28.86 -4.49
CA GLY A 61 -1.23 -29.43 -4.68
C GLY A 61 -0.14 -28.63 -3.94
N VAL A 62 0.22 -28.94 -2.70
CA VAL A 62 1.12 -30.06 -2.29
C VAL A 62 2.45 -30.04 -3.05
N GLY A 63 3.55 -29.83 -2.32
CA GLY A 63 4.99 -30.13 -2.58
C GLY A 63 5.49 -30.25 -4.04
N ASP A 64 6.62 -29.68 -4.42
CA ASP A 64 7.96 -29.89 -3.87
C ASP A 64 8.97 -29.03 -4.70
N PRO A 65 10.30 -29.06 -4.44
CA PRO A 65 11.05 -28.05 -3.72
C PRO A 65 12.02 -27.29 -4.64
N VAL A 66 12.77 -26.38 -4.03
CA VAL A 66 14.09 -25.91 -4.46
C VAL A 66 14.74 -26.85 -5.48
N THR A 67 14.80 -26.41 -6.74
CA THR A 67 15.65 -27.02 -7.76
C THR A 67 17.10 -26.88 -7.30
N HIS A 68 17.59 -27.89 -6.59
CA HIS A 68 19.01 -28.18 -6.48
C HIS A 68 19.50 -28.41 -7.91
N ASP A 69 20.32 -27.50 -8.41
CA ASP A 69 21.11 -27.69 -9.62
C ASP A 69 22.33 -28.56 -9.25
N PRO A 70 22.43 -29.81 -9.72
CA PRO A 70 23.62 -30.63 -9.55
C PRO A 70 24.42 -30.61 -10.85
N ALA A 71 25.55 -29.93 -10.81
CA ALA A 71 26.68 -30.07 -11.74
C ALA A 71 26.44 -29.62 -13.20
N TRP A 72 26.82 -28.37 -13.48
CA TRP A 72 27.82 -28.10 -14.52
C TRP A 72 28.73 -26.92 -14.16
#